data_AF-A0A3C0EDE8-F1
#
_entry.id   AF-A0A3C0EDE8-F1
#
_cell.length_a   1.000
_cell.length_b   1.000
_cell.length_c   1.000
_cell.angle_alpha   90.00
_cell.angle_beta   90.00
_cell.angle_gamma   90.00
#
_symmetry.space_group_name_H-M   'P 1'
#
loop_
_entity.id
_entity.type
_entity.pdbx_description
1 polymer ?
#
loop_
_entity_poly.entity_id
_entity_poly.type
_entity_poly.pdbx_seq_one_letter_code
_entity_poly.pdbx_strand_id
1 'polypeptide(L)'
;MTLRVHDYHDGNRQLQDRFDSRRLADHLVERVSETIGQPQKEFIEKADMFFLATCDYRGLPTCSYKGGDSGFVKVLNDRWLAFPNYDGNGKFQSMGNLLKNPNVGMLFVDFEGQQRMRLQGIASILDDDELLPLFPEAQFIIRVQATEVYTNCPRYVHKYQKVERSKFVPRHELETPQPEWKSREELQEFLPARDRSKS
;
A
#
# COMPACT_ATOMS: atom_id res chain seq x y z
N MET A 1 -7.07 20.68 -12.49
CA MET A 1 -5.64 20.34 -12.27
C MET A 1 -5.60 19.47 -11.02
N THR A 2 -5.02 18.27 -11.09
CA THR A 2 -4.94 17.36 -9.93
C THR A 2 -3.91 17.93 -8.95
N LEU A 3 -4.31 18.18 -7.70
CA LEU A 3 -3.38 18.64 -6.65
C LEU A 3 -2.35 17.54 -6.37
N ARG A 4 -1.07 17.90 -6.35
CA ARG A 4 0.03 16.99 -6.01
C ARG A 4 0.47 17.21 -4.57
N VAL A 5 0.91 16.16 -3.89
CA VAL A 5 1.40 16.19 -2.50
C VAL A 5 2.58 17.15 -2.32
N HIS A 6 3.41 17.31 -3.36
CA HIS A 6 4.51 18.27 -3.32
C HIS A 6 4.15 19.66 -3.86
N ASP A 7 2.87 19.94 -4.15
CA ASP A 7 2.37 21.31 -4.30
C ASP A 7 2.15 21.92 -2.89
N TYR A 8 3.22 22.43 -2.29
CA TYR A 8 3.22 22.90 -0.89
C TYR A 8 2.22 24.03 -0.64
N HIS A 9 1.27 23.82 0.29
CA HIS A 9 0.30 24.81 0.74
C HIS A 9 0.86 25.70 1.86
N ASP A 10 0.10 26.73 2.28
CA ASP A 10 0.54 27.74 3.26
C ASP A 10 1.05 27.15 4.58
N GLY A 11 0.36 26.14 5.13
CA GLY A 11 0.83 25.41 6.31
C GLY A 11 2.22 24.75 6.13
N ASN A 12 2.54 24.20 4.94
CA ASN A 12 3.89 23.71 4.66
C ASN A 12 4.88 24.88 4.61
N ARG A 13 4.53 25.96 3.92
CA ARG A 13 5.40 27.14 3.75
C ARG A 13 5.71 27.82 5.08
N GLN A 14 4.73 27.93 5.96
CA GLN A 14 4.92 28.45 7.32
C GLN A 14 5.99 27.68 8.09
N LEU A 15 5.94 26.35 8.07
CA LEU A 15 6.95 25.51 8.74
C LEU A 15 8.30 25.58 8.02
N GLN A 16 8.29 25.58 6.69
CA GLN A 16 9.52 25.68 5.90
C GLN A 16 10.26 27.00 6.17
N ASP A 17 9.55 28.12 6.22
CA ASP A 17 10.12 29.44 6.53
C ASP A 17 10.59 29.51 7.99
N ARG A 18 9.80 28.98 8.93
CA ARG A 18 10.18 28.90 10.36
C ARG A 18 11.49 28.13 10.59
N PHE A 19 11.77 27.12 9.76
CA PHE A 19 12.95 26.27 9.88
C PHE A 19 13.99 26.50 8.76
N ASP A 20 13.95 27.64 8.04
CA ASP A 20 14.84 28.00 6.92
C ASP A 20 15.09 26.86 5.91
N SER A 21 14.01 26.16 5.54
CA SER A 21 14.06 24.97 4.68
C SER A 21 13.29 25.13 3.38
N ARG A 22 12.71 26.31 3.11
CA ARG A 22 11.94 26.57 1.88
C ARG A 22 12.76 26.36 0.62
N ARG A 23 13.98 26.91 0.58
CA ARG A 23 14.95 26.75 -0.52
C ARG A 23 15.26 25.28 -0.82
N LEU A 24 15.41 24.49 0.25
CA LEU A 24 15.63 23.04 0.14
C LEU A 24 14.37 22.33 -0.38
N ALA A 25 13.20 22.67 0.14
CA ALA A 25 11.93 22.08 -0.30
C ALA A 25 11.68 22.36 -1.79
N ASP A 26 11.94 23.59 -2.24
CA ASP A 26 11.80 24.00 -3.64
C ASP A 26 12.79 23.28 -4.56
N HIS A 27 13.98 22.91 -4.08
CA HIS A 27 14.89 22.07 -4.86
C HIS A 27 14.51 20.58 -4.83
N LEU A 28 14.00 20.08 -3.71
CA LEU A 28 13.64 18.66 -3.56
C LEU A 28 12.41 18.26 -4.36
N VAL A 29 11.50 19.19 -4.68
CA VAL A 29 10.33 18.89 -5.54
C VAL A 29 10.75 18.45 -6.94
N GLU A 30 11.91 18.90 -7.44
CA GLU A 30 12.47 18.50 -8.74
C GLU A 30 12.81 17.01 -8.81
N ARG A 31 12.89 16.33 -7.65
CA ARG A 31 13.14 14.88 -7.55
C ARG A 31 11.86 14.04 -7.56
N VAL A 32 10.70 14.67 -7.60
CA VAL A 32 9.42 13.98 -7.72
C VAL A 32 9.20 13.62 -9.20
N SER A 33 8.91 12.36 -9.46
CA SER A 33 8.65 11.84 -10.80
C SER A 33 7.17 11.49 -10.93
N GLU A 34 6.60 11.63 -12.13
CA GLU A 34 5.25 11.09 -12.42
C GLU A 34 5.30 9.66 -12.95
N THR A 35 6.50 9.12 -13.15
CA THR A 35 6.73 7.77 -13.69
C THR A 35 7.54 6.91 -12.73
N ILE A 36 7.22 5.62 -12.71
CA ILE A 36 7.92 4.55 -12.01
C ILE A 36 9.14 4.14 -12.87
N GLY A 37 10.29 4.75 -12.59
CA GLY A 37 11.56 4.41 -13.24
C GLY A 37 12.06 3.02 -12.86
N GLN A 38 13.04 2.50 -13.61
CA GLN A 38 13.53 1.13 -13.44
C GLN A 38 13.98 0.79 -12.00
N PRO A 39 14.75 1.64 -11.29
CA PRO A 39 15.11 1.35 -9.90
C PRO A 39 13.89 1.28 -8.96
N GLN A 40 12.85 2.08 -9.22
CA GLN A 40 11.61 2.06 -8.45
C GLN A 40 10.80 0.78 -8.73
N LYS A 41 10.78 0.31 -9.99
CA LYS A 41 10.13 -0.97 -10.33
C LYS A 41 10.73 -2.11 -9.54
N GLU A 42 12.05 -2.23 -9.59
CA GLU A 42 12.78 -3.27 -8.87
C GLU A 42 12.56 -3.19 -7.35
N PHE A 43 12.49 -1.97 -6.80
CA PHE A 43 12.22 -1.77 -5.38
C PHE A 43 10.80 -2.20 -4.98
N ILE A 44 9.79 -1.79 -5.76
CA ILE A 44 8.39 -2.16 -5.54
C ILE A 44 8.20 -3.68 -5.64
N GLU A 45 8.74 -4.29 -6.70
CA GLU A 45 8.53 -5.72 -6.96
C GLU A 45 9.28 -6.61 -5.99
N LYS A 46 10.36 -6.13 -5.36
CA LYS A 46 11.03 -6.85 -4.27
C LYS A 46 10.25 -6.79 -2.96
N ALA A 47 9.40 -5.79 -2.77
CA ALA A 47 8.68 -5.60 -1.52
C ALA A 47 7.71 -6.75 -1.26
N ASP A 48 7.73 -7.27 -0.03
CA ASP A 48 6.75 -8.23 0.48
C ASP A 48 5.73 -7.56 1.43
N MET A 49 5.85 -6.25 1.61
CA MET A 49 4.86 -5.42 2.29
C MET A 49 4.97 -3.95 1.91
N PHE A 50 3.89 -3.20 2.14
CA PHE A 50 3.86 -1.74 2.11
C PHE A 50 2.77 -1.19 3.04
N PHE A 51 2.80 0.11 3.28
CA PHE A 51 1.74 0.82 3.98
C PHE A 51 0.87 1.59 3.00
N LEU A 52 -0.45 1.39 3.09
CA LEU A 52 -1.46 2.06 2.29
C LEU A 52 -2.21 3.08 3.14
N ALA A 53 -2.06 4.34 2.79
CA ALA A 53 -2.86 5.44 3.27
C ALA A 53 -4.05 5.68 2.34
N THR A 54 -5.25 5.72 2.92
CA THR A 54 -6.49 6.06 2.21
C THR A 54 -7.29 7.03 3.06
N CYS A 55 -8.16 7.80 2.43
CA CYS A 55 -9.01 8.76 3.09
C CYS A 55 -10.41 8.65 2.50
N ASP A 56 -11.46 8.74 3.31
CA ASP A 56 -12.81 8.80 2.76
C ASP A 56 -13.18 10.23 2.32
N TYR A 57 -14.43 10.42 1.90
CA TYR A 57 -14.94 11.72 1.48
C TYR A 57 -15.01 12.75 2.63
N ARG A 58 -14.88 12.33 3.89
CA ARG A 58 -14.90 13.21 5.08
C ARG A 58 -13.50 13.76 5.40
N GLY A 59 -12.46 13.31 4.70
CA GLY A 59 -11.10 13.75 4.98
C GLY A 59 -10.44 13.01 6.16
N LEU A 60 -11.00 11.88 6.62
CA LEU A 60 -10.44 11.11 7.73
C LEU A 60 -9.41 10.08 7.23
N PRO A 61 -8.10 10.25 7.54
CA PRO A 61 -7.08 9.36 7.04
C PRO A 61 -7.08 8.02 7.80
N THR A 62 -6.77 6.96 7.07
CA THR A 62 -6.48 5.63 7.63
C THR A 62 -5.17 5.12 7.02
N CYS A 63 -4.42 4.35 7.78
CA CYS A 63 -3.17 3.72 7.31
C CYS A 63 -3.22 2.23 7.64
N SER A 64 -2.89 1.40 6.66
CA SER A 64 -2.98 -0.06 6.78
C SER A 64 -1.72 -0.72 6.24
N TYR A 65 -1.29 -1.78 6.89
CA TYR A 65 -0.27 -2.69 6.37
C TYR A 65 -0.88 -3.59 5.29
N LYS A 66 -0.20 -3.75 4.17
CA LYS A 66 -0.50 -4.70 3.10
C LYS A 66 0.71 -5.61 2.93
N GLY A 67 0.52 -6.91 3.05
CA GLY A 67 1.58 -7.90 2.95
C GLY A 67 1.25 -8.96 1.92
N GLY A 68 2.30 -9.56 1.37
CA GLY A 68 2.23 -10.66 0.41
C GLY A 68 3.60 -11.27 0.19
N ASP A 69 3.72 -12.10 -0.85
CA ASP A 69 5.02 -12.61 -1.28
C ASP A 69 5.77 -11.53 -2.07
N SER A 70 7.11 -11.61 -2.11
CA SER A 70 7.88 -10.73 -3.00
C SER A 70 7.34 -10.86 -4.43
N GLY A 71 7.04 -9.73 -5.05
CA GLY A 71 6.34 -9.65 -6.34
C GLY A 71 4.81 -9.61 -6.25
N PHE A 72 4.21 -9.52 -5.06
CA PHE A 72 2.75 -9.37 -4.91
C PHE A 72 2.24 -8.00 -5.38
N VAL A 73 3.11 -6.99 -5.37
CA VAL A 73 2.88 -5.74 -6.10
C VAL A 73 3.54 -5.87 -7.46
N LYS A 74 2.76 -5.81 -8.53
CA LYS A 74 3.23 -5.90 -9.92
C LYS A 74 3.29 -4.51 -10.51
N VAL A 75 4.43 -4.13 -11.11
CA VAL A 75 4.49 -2.89 -11.88
C VAL A 75 4.16 -3.20 -13.34
N LEU A 76 3.04 -2.69 -13.82
CA LEU A 76 2.51 -3.00 -15.14
C LEU A 76 3.20 -2.19 -16.25
N ASN A 77 3.57 -0.95 -15.95
CA ASN A 77 4.32 -0.07 -16.83
C ASN A 77 4.94 1.10 -16.03
N ASP A 78 5.38 2.15 -16.70
CA ASP A 78 5.96 3.33 -16.07
C ASP A 78 4.94 4.21 -15.30
N ARG A 79 3.64 3.92 -15.36
CA ARG A 79 2.60 4.67 -14.63
C ARG A 79 1.65 3.83 -13.81
N TRP A 80 1.64 2.52 -13.97
CA TRP A 80 0.66 1.65 -13.33
C TRP A 80 1.31 0.53 -12.54
N LEU A 81 0.76 0.28 -11.36
CA LEU A 81 1.02 -0.92 -10.58
C LEU A 81 -0.30 -1.58 -10.16
N ALA A 82 -0.22 -2.82 -9.73
CA ALA A 82 -1.35 -3.59 -9.22
C ALA A 82 -0.98 -4.41 -7.98
N PHE A 83 -1.94 -4.63 -7.09
CA PHE A 83 -1.80 -5.54 -5.95
C PHE A 83 -3.15 -6.18 -5.59
N PRO A 84 -3.16 -7.39 -4.99
CA PRO A 84 -4.39 -8.08 -4.62
C PRO A 84 -4.98 -7.57 -3.30
N ASN A 85 -6.30 -7.71 -3.15
CA ASN A 85 -6.95 -7.70 -1.84
C ASN A 85 -7.21 -9.14 -1.37
N TYR A 86 -6.57 -9.53 -0.29
CA TYR A 86 -6.86 -10.78 0.41
C TYR A 86 -7.94 -10.59 1.48
N ASP A 87 -8.57 -11.69 1.88
CA ASP A 87 -9.52 -11.70 2.99
C ASP A 87 -8.86 -11.25 4.31
N GLY A 88 -9.64 -10.58 5.16
CA GLY A 88 -9.13 -9.98 6.39
C GLY A 88 -10.19 -9.93 7.49
N ASN A 89 -10.24 -8.82 8.23
CA ASN A 89 -11.21 -8.65 9.33
C ASN A 89 -12.61 -8.21 8.88
N GLY A 90 -12.91 -8.23 7.58
CA GLY A 90 -14.20 -7.86 7.02
C GLY A 90 -14.57 -6.37 7.09
N LYS A 91 -13.73 -5.49 7.63
CA LYS A 91 -14.05 -4.05 7.72
C LYS A 91 -14.00 -3.33 6.38
N PHE A 92 -13.22 -3.86 5.42
CA PHE A 92 -12.97 -3.24 4.11
C PHE A 92 -12.60 -1.74 4.18
N GLN A 93 -12.00 -1.27 5.28
CA GLN A 93 -11.82 0.17 5.53
C GLN A 93 -11.09 0.87 4.37
N SER A 94 -9.94 0.35 3.95
CA SER A 94 -9.19 0.93 2.83
C SER A 94 -9.99 0.87 1.53
N MET A 95 -10.55 -0.31 1.20
CA MET A 95 -11.20 -0.53 -0.09
C MET A 95 -12.52 0.25 -0.21
N GLY A 96 -13.29 0.31 0.87
CA GLY A 96 -14.48 1.15 0.96
C GLY A 96 -14.16 2.64 0.85
N ASN A 97 -13.02 3.10 1.39
CA ASN A 97 -12.56 4.48 1.17
C ASN A 97 -12.29 4.73 -0.32
N LEU A 98 -11.65 3.79 -1.04
CA LEU A 98 -11.35 3.93 -2.47
C LEU A 98 -12.60 4.13 -3.33
N LEU A 99 -13.71 3.50 -2.95
CA LEU A 99 -15.00 3.67 -3.64
C LEU A 99 -15.58 5.09 -3.51
N LYS A 100 -15.11 5.89 -2.55
CA LYS A 100 -15.55 7.27 -2.31
C LYS A 100 -14.49 8.30 -2.65
N ASN A 101 -13.22 7.93 -2.55
CA ASN A 101 -12.08 8.78 -2.83
C ASN A 101 -10.92 7.89 -3.33
N PRO A 102 -10.58 7.93 -4.63
CA PRO A 102 -9.62 7.02 -5.21
C PRO A 102 -8.15 7.39 -4.88
N ASN A 103 -7.91 8.50 -4.20
CA ASN A 103 -6.54 8.94 -3.89
C ASN A 103 -5.90 8.04 -2.84
N VAL A 104 -4.70 7.55 -3.15
CA VAL A 104 -3.90 6.70 -2.26
C VAL A 104 -2.51 7.26 -2.06
N GLY A 105 -2.00 7.08 -0.85
CA GLY A 105 -0.59 7.20 -0.55
C GLY A 105 -0.02 5.83 -0.21
N MET A 106 1.11 5.48 -0.82
CA MET A 106 1.81 4.22 -0.61
C MET A 106 3.20 4.51 -0.06
N LEU A 107 3.60 3.78 0.99
CA LEU A 107 4.94 3.83 1.56
C LEU A 107 5.54 2.43 1.53
N PHE A 108 6.60 2.29 0.75
CA PHE A 108 7.44 1.09 0.68
C PHE A 108 8.69 1.32 1.52
N VAL A 109 9.06 0.33 2.32
CA VAL A 109 10.26 0.39 3.18
C VAL A 109 11.01 -0.91 3.07
N ASP A 110 12.28 -0.83 2.70
CA ASP A 110 13.24 -1.92 2.85
C ASP A 110 14.01 -1.67 4.15
N PHE A 111 13.70 -2.46 5.17
CA PHE A 111 14.34 -2.34 6.47
C PHE A 111 15.76 -2.94 6.51
N GLU A 112 16.10 -3.85 5.59
CA GLU A 112 17.41 -4.49 5.54
C GLU A 112 18.42 -3.58 4.83
N GLY A 113 18.04 -3.06 3.66
CA GLY A 113 18.79 -2.05 2.91
C GLY A 113 18.60 -0.61 3.41
N GLN A 114 17.71 -0.40 4.39
CA GLN A 114 17.35 0.89 4.97
C GLN A 114 16.87 1.93 3.95
N GLN A 115 16.17 1.50 2.90
CA GLN A 115 15.65 2.36 1.85
C GLN A 115 14.14 2.58 2.03
N ARG A 116 13.62 3.69 1.50
CA ARG A 116 12.18 3.91 1.42
C ARG A 116 11.79 4.66 0.17
N MET A 117 10.58 4.38 -0.30
CA MET A 117 9.98 5.02 -1.45
C MET A 117 8.52 5.34 -1.16
N ARG A 118 8.08 6.52 -1.60
CA ARG A 118 6.70 6.95 -1.55
C ARG A 118 6.13 7.00 -2.95
N LEU A 119 4.87 6.60 -3.08
CA LEU A 119 4.10 6.72 -4.31
C LEU A 119 2.72 7.27 -3.95
N GLN A 120 2.29 8.32 -4.65
CA GLN A 120 0.92 8.78 -4.64
C GLN A 120 0.24 8.30 -5.91
N GLY A 121 -1.05 8.04 -5.85
CA GLY A 121 -1.77 7.61 -7.02
C GLY A 121 -3.27 7.64 -6.90
N ILE A 122 -3.91 7.25 -8.00
CA ILE A 122 -5.36 7.10 -8.14
C ILE A 122 -5.63 5.61 -8.30
N ALA A 123 -6.40 5.04 -7.38
CA ALA A 123 -6.67 3.63 -7.30
C ALA A 123 -8.07 3.27 -7.79
N SER A 124 -8.20 2.07 -8.34
CA SER A 124 -9.46 1.47 -8.79
C SER A 124 -9.50 -0.01 -8.40
N ILE A 125 -10.68 -0.47 -7.99
CA ILE A 125 -10.97 -1.86 -7.63
C ILE A 125 -11.55 -2.58 -8.86
N LEU A 126 -11.02 -3.75 -9.18
CA LEU A 126 -11.38 -4.55 -10.34
C LEU A 126 -11.63 -6.00 -9.89
N ASP A 127 -12.88 -6.44 -9.98
CA ASP A 127 -13.31 -7.78 -9.58
C ASP A 127 -12.84 -8.85 -10.58
N ASP A 128 -12.90 -8.57 -11.89
CA ASP A 128 -12.56 -9.51 -12.98
C ASP A 128 -11.26 -9.09 -13.72
N ASP A 129 -10.20 -8.78 -12.96
CA ASP A 129 -8.91 -8.39 -13.54
C ASP A 129 -8.13 -9.60 -14.09
N GLU A 130 -7.44 -9.42 -15.21
CA GLU A 130 -6.58 -10.45 -15.83
C GLU A 130 -5.46 -10.95 -14.91
N LEU A 131 -5.07 -10.16 -13.90
CA LEU A 131 -4.05 -10.52 -12.93
C LEU A 131 -4.60 -11.37 -11.77
N LEU A 132 -5.92 -11.46 -11.59
CA LEU A 132 -6.53 -12.19 -10.47
C LEU A 132 -6.03 -13.65 -10.36
N PRO A 133 -5.89 -14.42 -11.46
CA PRO A 133 -5.37 -15.79 -11.39
C PRO A 133 -3.93 -15.90 -10.87
N LEU A 134 -3.15 -14.82 -10.88
CA LEU A 134 -1.78 -14.78 -10.36
C LEU A 134 -1.72 -14.68 -8.83
N PHE A 135 -2.84 -14.36 -8.18
CA PHE A 135 -2.91 -14.12 -6.75
C PHE A 135 -3.92 -15.09 -6.11
N PRO A 136 -3.46 -16.24 -5.58
CA PRO A 136 -4.35 -17.22 -4.97
C PRO A 136 -5.15 -16.58 -3.83
N GLU A 137 -6.44 -16.91 -3.74
CA GLU A 137 -7.37 -16.40 -2.71
C GLU A 137 -7.62 -14.87 -2.74
N ALA A 138 -7.10 -14.14 -3.72
CA ALA A 138 -7.44 -12.73 -3.89
C ALA A 138 -8.94 -12.57 -4.22
N GLN A 139 -9.58 -11.60 -3.57
CA GLN A 139 -11.00 -11.28 -3.79
C GLN A 139 -11.19 -10.38 -5.02
N PHE A 140 -10.23 -9.50 -5.28
CA PHE A 140 -10.20 -8.56 -6.41
C PHE A 140 -8.81 -7.90 -6.49
N ILE A 141 -8.54 -7.18 -7.57
CA ILE A 141 -7.29 -6.47 -7.81
C ILE A 141 -7.48 -4.97 -7.64
N ILE A 142 -6.49 -4.32 -7.04
CA ILE A 142 -6.37 -2.87 -7.02
C ILE A 142 -5.34 -2.47 -8.05
N ARG A 143 -5.74 -1.68 -9.06
CA ARG A 143 -4.80 -0.97 -9.94
C ARG A 143 -4.60 0.45 -9.45
N VAL A 144 -3.36 0.92 -9.44
CA VAL A 144 -3.00 2.28 -9.03
C VAL A 144 -2.24 2.95 -10.16
N GLN A 145 -2.77 4.07 -10.63
CA GLN A 145 -2.05 5.01 -11.50
C GLN A 145 -1.18 5.91 -10.64
N ALA A 146 0.13 5.83 -10.80
CA ALA A 146 1.08 6.72 -10.15
C ALA A 146 0.88 8.16 -10.62
N THR A 147 0.77 9.08 -9.66
CA THR A 147 0.76 10.53 -9.90
C THR A 147 2.06 11.17 -9.44
N GLU A 148 2.65 10.67 -8.36
CA GLU A 148 3.94 11.11 -7.85
C GLU A 148 4.73 9.94 -7.27
N VAL A 149 6.01 9.87 -7.60
CA VAL A 149 6.97 8.87 -7.12
C VAL A 149 8.16 9.61 -6.54
N TYR A 150 8.52 9.27 -5.30
CA TYR A 150 9.57 9.98 -4.58
C TYR A 150 10.40 9.03 -3.71
N THR A 151 11.70 8.97 -3.98
CA THR A 151 12.65 8.18 -3.19
C THR A 151 13.31 9.06 -2.13
N ASN A 152 13.40 8.56 -0.90
CA ASN A 152 13.98 9.30 0.22
C ASN A 152 15.33 8.72 0.66
N CYS A 153 16.09 9.54 1.39
CA CYS A 153 17.31 9.11 2.08
C CYS A 153 17.01 8.08 3.19
N PRO A 154 17.99 7.22 3.55
CA PRO A 154 17.82 6.15 4.55
C PRO A 154 17.68 6.65 6.00
N ARG A 155 17.86 7.95 6.24
CA ARG A 155 17.86 8.55 7.58
C ARG A 155 16.60 8.14 8.37
N TYR A 156 16.80 7.65 9.59
CA TYR A 156 15.78 7.16 10.54
C TYR A 156 15.08 5.83 10.19
N VAL A 157 15.43 5.15 9.10
CA VAL A 157 14.94 3.79 8.87
C VAL A 157 15.71 2.84 9.78
N HIS A 158 15.03 2.23 10.75
CA HIS A 158 15.64 1.22 11.61
C HIS A 158 16.07 0.01 10.77
N LYS A 159 17.20 -0.59 11.14
CA LYS A 159 17.66 -1.84 10.53
C LYS A 159 16.92 -3.00 11.19
N TYR A 160 16.14 -3.72 10.40
CA TYR A 160 15.56 -5.00 10.79
C TYR A 160 16.06 -6.09 9.87
N GLN A 161 16.02 -7.32 10.36
CA GLN A 161 16.25 -8.52 9.57
C GLN A 161 14.96 -9.33 9.56
N LYS A 162 14.60 -9.86 8.38
CA LYS A 162 13.44 -10.74 8.27
C LYS A 162 13.77 -12.09 8.89
N VAL A 163 13.02 -12.45 9.93
CA VAL A 163 13.19 -13.74 10.62
C VAL A 163 12.43 -14.84 9.89
N GLU A 164 11.17 -14.57 9.54
CA GLU A 164 10.31 -15.51 8.84
C GLU A 164 9.26 -14.79 7.98
N ARG A 165 8.69 -15.51 7.02
CA ARG A 165 7.54 -15.06 6.25
C ARG A 165 6.25 -15.44 6.97
N SER A 166 5.25 -14.57 6.90
CA SER A 166 3.93 -14.86 7.45
C SER A 166 3.30 -16.09 6.78
N LYS A 167 2.89 -17.07 7.59
CA LYS A 167 2.14 -18.25 7.14
C LYS A 167 0.77 -17.91 6.53
N PHE A 168 0.28 -16.69 6.75
CA PHE A 168 -1.02 -16.20 6.26
C PHE A 168 -0.96 -15.56 4.87
N VAL A 169 0.20 -15.57 4.21
CA VAL A 169 0.29 -15.14 2.81
C VAL A 169 -0.19 -16.28 1.90
N PRO A 170 -1.24 -16.07 1.09
CA PRO A 170 -1.77 -17.10 0.21
C PRO A 170 -0.76 -17.57 -0.85
N ARG A 171 -0.72 -18.89 -1.10
CA ARG A 171 0.16 -19.55 -2.06
C ARG A 171 -0.57 -20.71 -2.72
N HIS A 172 -0.36 -20.94 -4.03
CA HIS A 172 -1.10 -21.97 -4.77
C HIS A 172 -0.96 -23.40 -4.22
N GLU A 173 0.19 -23.71 -3.61
CA GLU A 173 0.52 -25.06 -3.15
C GLU A 173 0.18 -25.31 -1.68
N LEU A 174 -0.32 -24.30 -0.95
CA LEU A 174 -0.52 -24.36 0.49
C LEU A 174 -1.88 -23.80 0.87
N GLU A 175 -2.61 -24.52 1.72
CA GLU A 175 -3.82 -23.99 2.33
C GLU A 175 -3.45 -22.88 3.31
N THR A 176 -4.03 -21.68 3.12
CA THR A 176 -3.84 -20.58 4.05
C THR A 176 -4.55 -20.89 5.38
N PRO A 177 -3.83 -20.94 6.52
CA PRO A 177 -4.45 -21.25 7.79
C PRO A 177 -5.40 -20.14 8.22
N GLN A 178 -6.52 -20.50 8.84
CA GLN A 178 -7.41 -19.51 9.43
C GLN A 178 -6.71 -18.77 10.60
N PRO A 179 -6.79 -17.44 10.70
CA PRO A 179 -6.20 -16.72 11.82
C PRO A 179 -6.95 -17.02 13.12
N GLU A 180 -6.22 -17.23 14.22
CA GLU A 180 -6.73 -17.69 15.52
C GLU A 180 -7.90 -16.86 16.08
N TRP A 181 -7.92 -15.55 15.80
CA TRP A 181 -9.00 -14.69 16.27
C TRP A 181 -10.36 -15.08 15.66
N LYS A 182 -10.40 -15.66 14.46
CA LYS A 182 -11.64 -16.18 13.86
C LYS A 182 -12.13 -17.48 14.51
N SER A 183 -11.35 -18.11 15.40
CA SER A 183 -11.77 -19.30 16.15
C SER A 183 -12.35 -18.95 17.53
N ARG A 184 -12.35 -17.67 17.91
CA ARG A 184 -12.90 -17.20 19.18
C ARG A 184 -14.42 -17.39 19.21
N GLU A 185 -14.93 -17.96 20.28
CA GLU A 185 -16.35 -18.32 20.43
C GLU A 185 -17.25 -17.10 20.32
N GLU A 186 -16.85 -15.99 20.96
CA GLU A 186 -17.57 -14.73 20.96
C GLU A 186 -17.68 -14.06 19.58
N LEU A 187 -16.94 -14.55 18.58
CA LEU A 187 -16.97 -14.04 17.21
C LEU A 187 -17.72 -14.96 16.24
N GLN A 188 -17.96 -16.24 16.57
CA GLN A 188 -18.48 -17.23 15.62
C GLN A 188 -19.79 -16.81 14.95
N GLU A 189 -20.73 -16.24 15.72
CA GLU A 189 -22.01 -15.82 15.17
C GLU A 189 -21.91 -14.62 14.20
N PHE A 190 -20.87 -13.79 14.35
CA PHE A 190 -20.64 -12.59 13.55
C PHE A 190 -19.77 -12.85 12.32
N LEU A 191 -19.09 -14.00 12.26
CA LEU A 191 -18.26 -14.35 11.11
C LEU A 191 -19.11 -14.66 9.87
N PRO A 192 -18.60 -14.38 8.66
CA PRO A 192 -19.19 -14.89 7.42
C PRO A 192 -19.34 -16.41 7.48
N ALA A 193 -20.37 -16.96 6.83
CA ALA A 193 -20.64 -18.40 6.86
C ALA A 193 -19.44 -19.27 6.46
N ARG A 194 -18.61 -18.80 5.51
CA ARG A 194 -17.37 -19.46 5.07
C ARG A 194 -16.28 -19.59 6.16
N ASP A 195 -16.32 -18.73 7.17
CA ASP A 195 -15.32 -18.61 8.22
C ASP A 195 -15.75 -19.24 9.54
N ARG A 196 -17.01 -19.66 9.67
CA ARG A 196 -17.51 -20.28 10.89
C ARG A 196 -16.93 -21.68 11.02
N SER A 197 -16.58 -22.08 12.25
CA SER A 197 -16.24 -23.47 12.55
C SER A 197 -17.40 -24.37 12.11
N LYS A 198 -17.09 -25.45 11.37
CA LYS A 198 -18.10 -26.48 11.08
C LYS A 198 -18.46 -27.14 12.41
N SER A 199 -19.72 -27.01 12.81
CA SER A 199 -20.28 -27.72 13.96
C SER A 199 -20.25 -29.23 13.76
#